data_AF-A0A182SU11-F1
#
_entry.id   AF-A0A182SU11-F1
#
_cell.length_a   1.000
_cell.length_b   1.000
_cell.length_c   1.000
_cell.angle_alpha   90.00
_cell.angle_beta   90.00
_cell.angle_gamma   90.00
#
_symmetry.space_group_name_H-M   'P 1'
#
loop_
_entity.id
_entity.type
_entity.pdbx_description
1 polymer ?
#
loop_
_entity_poly.entity_id
_entity_poly.type
_entity_poly.pdbx_seq_one_letter_code
_entity_poly.pdbx_strand_id
1 'polypeptide(L)'
;NINQSLLTLGRVITALVEKTPHIPYRESKLTRLLQESLGGRTKTSIIATVSPGNKDFEETLSTLEYAHRAKNIQNKPEANQKLSKKTVIKEYTEEIDRLKRDLMAARDKNGIYLAEDTYNEMVYKSEAATKELNDKSALIKALKEDLAKKESIFKEVACSLAEREEELRRTANDLGQTRSELSNTKRSLSKTKRRYVEKKVILEHHLRTEEMLTGQAKELINVVETVTEDTNGLHDTVDRRRELDNRNKSASEQFVDRVRDRIQSIQHDVGKMAEECNRLTVDMNVGWESYNQQQEQLHNETKAHLSALETVNRSLLQQNATLVEAFKATMEESMDVRRDEILRFLAQIEQSRGALMQSFTGTMEKLKLGIQSTLDAQFEQTRKQFDRMIEH
;
A
#
# COMPACT_ATOMS: atom_id res chain seq x y z
N ASN A 1 46.09 -44.80 70.50
CA ASN A 1 46.58 -43.69 69.64
C ASN A 1 47.53 -44.21 68.58
N ILE A 2 47.02 -44.44 67.37
CA ILE A 2 47.78 -45.03 66.25
C ILE A 2 48.90 -44.08 65.75
N ASN A 3 48.70 -42.76 65.84
CA ASN A 3 49.63 -41.75 65.29
C ASN A 3 50.46 -40.97 66.33
N GLN A 4 50.49 -41.41 67.59
CA GLN A 4 51.23 -40.68 68.64
C GLN A 4 52.74 -40.64 68.36
N SER A 5 53.30 -41.71 67.81
CA SER A 5 54.73 -41.80 67.50
C SER A 5 55.17 -40.79 66.44
N LEU A 6 54.37 -40.61 65.38
CA LEU A 6 54.65 -39.67 64.29
C LEU A 6 54.49 -38.20 64.75
N LEU A 7 53.46 -37.93 65.55
CA LEU A 7 53.26 -36.59 66.12
C LEU A 7 54.43 -36.19 67.03
N THR A 8 54.85 -37.09 67.94
CA THR A 8 56.03 -36.85 68.80
C THR A 8 57.31 -36.68 67.98
N LEU A 9 57.48 -37.45 66.91
CA LEU A 9 58.63 -37.32 66.01
C LEU A 9 58.67 -35.93 65.36
N GLY A 10 57.52 -35.39 64.92
CA GLY A 10 57.42 -34.01 64.43
C GLY A 10 57.79 -32.95 65.46
N ARG A 11 57.40 -33.15 66.74
CA ARG A 11 57.81 -32.27 67.85
C ARG A 11 59.31 -32.33 68.11
N VAL A 12 59.91 -33.52 68.08
CA VAL A 12 61.36 -33.72 68.25
C VAL A 12 62.15 -33.03 67.12
N ILE A 13 61.73 -33.17 65.87
CA ILE A 13 62.39 -32.51 64.73
C ILE A 13 62.32 -30.99 64.87
N THR A 14 61.14 -30.45 65.21
CA THR A 14 60.97 -29.00 65.38
C THR A 14 61.86 -28.47 66.51
N ALA A 15 61.87 -29.16 67.65
CA ALA A 15 62.71 -28.84 68.80
C ALA A 15 64.23 -28.88 68.47
N LEU A 16 64.66 -29.84 67.65
CA LEU A 16 66.05 -29.96 67.18
C LEU A 16 66.47 -28.81 66.27
N VAL A 17 65.59 -28.40 65.36
CA VAL A 17 65.84 -27.28 64.44
C VAL A 17 65.88 -25.95 65.20
N GLU A 18 64.96 -25.76 66.14
CA GLU A 18 64.90 -24.58 67.02
C GLU A 18 65.95 -24.58 68.14
N LYS A 19 66.70 -25.68 68.27
CA LYS A 19 67.73 -25.90 69.32
C LYS A 19 67.19 -25.64 70.73
N THR A 20 65.97 -26.12 71.01
CA THR A 20 65.39 -25.97 72.34
C THR A 20 66.18 -26.77 73.39
N PRO A 21 66.30 -26.29 74.64
CA PRO A 21 67.06 -26.98 75.69
C PRO A 21 66.51 -28.38 76.03
N HIS A 22 65.20 -28.57 75.87
CA HIS A 22 64.53 -29.84 76.12
C HIS A 22 63.96 -30.43 74.83
N ILE A 23 64.50 -31.58 74.42
CA ILE A 23 64.00 -32.34 73.28
C ILE A 23 63.20 -33.55 73.80
N PRO A 24 61.91 -33.70 73.42
CA PRO A 24 61.00 -34.68 74.00
C PRO A 24 61.19 -36.12 73.47
N TYR A 25 62.42 -36.63 73.40
CA TYR A 25 62.68 -38.00 72.92
C TYR A 25 61.92 -39.06 73.70
N ARG A 26 61.65 -38.82 74.98
CA ARG A 26 61.04 -39.79 75.90
C ARG A 26 59.53 -39.96 75.72
N GLU A 27 58.85 -39.04 75.02
CA GLU A 27 57.39 -39.06 74.84
C GLU A 27 56.90 -40.20 73.91
N SER A 28 57.79 -40.82 73.12
CA SER A 28 57.47 -41.97 72.27
C SER A 28 58.63 -43.00 72.28
N LYS A 29 58.29 -44.29 72.20
CA LYS A 29 59.30 -45.36 72.10
C LYS A 29 60.15 -45.23 70.83
N LEU A 30 59.55 -44.77 69.72
CA LEU A 30 60.24 -44.60 68.44
C LEU A 30 61.32 -43.50 68.52
N THR A 31 60.98 -42.34 69.10
CA THR A 31 61.92 -41.22 69.23
C THR A 31 63.07 -41.53 70.19
N ARG A 32 62.88 -42.43 71.17
CA ARG A 32 63.97 -42.93 72.02
C ARG A 32 64.97 -43.78 71.26
N LEU A 33 64.48 -44.67 70.39
CA LEU A 33 65.34 -45.51 69.56
C LEU A 33 66.10 -44.66 68.53
N LEU A 34 65.46 -43.62 68.00
CA LEU A 34 66.05 -42.74 67.00
C LEU A 34 66.85 -41.57 67.59
N GLN A 35 67.05 -41.51 68.91
CA GLN A 35 67.75 -40.41 69.57
C GLN A 35 69.20 -40.25 69.05
N GLU A 36 69.92 -41.35 68.81
CA GLU A 36 71.26 -41.26 68.23
C GLU A 36 71.26 -40.91 66.74
N SER A 37 70.14 -41.16 66.06
CA SER A 37 69.96 -40.84 64.63
C SER A 37 69.54 -39.38 64.40
N LEU A 38 68.85 -38.76 65.35
CA LEU A 38 68.34 -37.39 65.24
C LEU A 38 69.03 -36.52 66.29
N GLY A 39 70.09 -35.81 65.90
CA GLY A 39 70.92 -34.97 66.79
C GLY A 39 72.08 -35.69 67.49
N GLY A 40 72.38 -36.93 67.12
CA GLY A 40 73.41 -37.76 67.75
C GLY A 40 74.69 -37.95 66.92
N ARG A 41 75.32 -39.11 67.11
CA ARG A 41 76.65 -39.48 66.55
C ARG A 41 76.59 -40.23 65.21
N THR A 42 75.41 -40.36 64.63
CA THR A 42 75.20 -41.16 63.41
C THR A 42 75.03 -40.28 62.17
N LYS A 43 75.47 -40.77 61.01
CA LYS A 43 75.11 -40.19 59.71
C LYS A 43 73.71 -40.66 59.33
N THR A 44 72.73 -39.76 59.34
CA THR A 44 71.32 -40.10 59.14
C THR A 44 70.83 -39.59 57.80
N SER A 45 70.08 -40.42 57.07
CA SER A 45 69.38 -40.04 55.83
C SER A 45 67.90 -40.36 55.98
N ILE A 46 67.04 -39.43 55.57
CA ILE A 46 65.58 -39.57 55.60
C ILE A 46 65.08 -39.57 54.16
N ILE A 47 64.27 -40.57 53.79
CA ILE A 47 63.67 -40.69 52.46
C ILE A 47 62.19 -40.33 52.58
N ALA A 48 61.79 -39.24 51.93
CA ALA A 48 60.40 -38.81 51.84
C ALA A 48 59.75 -39.42 50.59
N THR A 49 58.80 -40.32 50.77
CA THR A 49 58.06 -40.95 49.68
C THR A 49 56.75 -40.21 49.44
N VAL A 50 56.55 -39.68 48.24
CA VAL A 50 55.38 -38.89 47.87
C VAL A 50 54.66 -39.48 46.66
N SER A 51 53.35 -39.28 46.57
CA SER A 51 52.51 -39.70 45.45
C SER A 51 52.39 -38.56 44.43
N PRO A 52 52.50 -38.81 43.12
CA PRO A 52 52.29 -37.79 42.10
C PRO A 52 50.79 -37.49 41.84
N GLY A 53 49.87 -38.16 42.54
CA GLY A 53 48.42 -37.99 42.34
C GLY A 53 47.88 -36.69 42.93
N ASN A 54 47.02 -35.98 42.17
CA ASN A 54 46.42 -34.72 42.62
C ASN A 54 45.52 -34.87 43.87
N LYS A 55 45.02 -36.09 44.14
CA LYS A 55 44.20 -36.39 45.33
C LYS A 55 45.03 -36.36 46.62
N ASP A 56 46.34 -36.61 46.53
CA ASP A 56 47.24 -36.72 47.67
C ASP A 56 48.07 -35.43 47.85
N PHE A 57 47.63 -34.31 47.25
CA PHE A 57 48.37 -33.05 47.25
C PHE A 57 48.64 -32.52 48.66
N GLU A 58 47.64 -32.57 49.55
CA GLU A 58 47.74 -32.08 50.93
C GLU A 58 48.71 -32.92 51.78
N GLU A 59 48.66 -34.24 51.64
CA GLU A 59 49.58 -35.18 52.31
C GLU A 59 51.01 -35.07 51.74
N THR A 60 51.13 -34.85 50.43
CA THR A 60 52.40 -34.62 49.75
C THR A 60 53.05 -33.33 50.26
N LEU A 61 52.29 -32.25 50.38
CA LEU A 61 52.77 -30.98 50.94
C LEU A 61 53.24 -31.17 52.39
N SER A 62 52.42 -31.82 53.23
CA SER A 62 52.76 -32.11 54.62
C SER A 62 54.05 -32.95 54.77
N THR A 63 54.23 -33.94 53.89
CA THR A 63 55.45 -34.77 53.85
C THR A 63 56.69 -33.98 53.43
N LEU A 64 56.55 -33.09 52.44
CA LEU A 64 57.64 -32.23 51.98
C LEU A 64 58.03 -31.19 53.03
N GLU A 65 57.07 -30.57 53.72
CA GLU A 65 57.33 -29.64 54.82
C GLU A 65 58.05 -30.33 55.99
N TYR A 66 57.67 -31.57 56.27
CA TYR A 66 58.35 -32.41 57.26
C TYR A 66 59.80 -32.69 56.86
N ALA A 67 60.04 -33.11 55.61
CA ALA A 67 61.38 -33.37 55.09
C ALA A 67 62.25 -32.10 55.08
N HIS A 68 61.66 -30.96 54.72
CA HIS A 68 62.33 -29.66 54.73
C HIS A 68 62.82 -29.27 56.13
N ARG A 69 61.99 -29.47 57.17
CA ARG A 69 62.42 -29.27 58.57
C ARG A 69 63.52 -30.25 58.97
N ALA A 70 63.37 -31.53 58.62
CA ALA A 70 64.34 -32.56 58.99
C ALA A 70 65.73 -32.35 58.38
N LYS A 71 65.82 -31.76 57.18
CA LYS A 71 67.08 -31.40 56.51
C LYS A 71 67.99 -30.50 57.38
N ASN A 72 67.42 -29.68 58.25
CA ASN A 72 68.17 -28.71 59.05
C ASN A 72 68.70 -29.29 60.37
N ILE A 73 68.47 -30.57 60.66
CA ILE A 73 69.02 -31.24 61.84
C ILE A 73 70.53 -31.45 61.65
N GLN A 74 71.32 -31.04 62.63
CA GLN A 74 72.78 -31.20 62.62
C GLN A 74 73.20 -32.38 63.52
N ASN A 75 73.79 -33.41 62.93
CA ASN A 75 74.43 -34.51 63.64
C ASN A 75 75.95 -34.31 63.71
N LYS A 76 76.60 -34.91 64.72
CA LYS A 76 78.06 -34.92 64.87
C LYS A 76 78.58 -36.34 64.67
N PRO A 77 78.78 -36.80 63.42
CA PRO A 77 79.17 -38.17 63.17
C PRO A 77 80.57 -38.48 63.73
N GLU A 78 80.66 -39.44 64.63
CA GLU A 78 81.92 -39.87 65.25
C GLU A 78 82.29 -41.27 64.74
N ALA A 79 83.56 -41.48 64.39
CA ALA A 79 84.05 -42.81 64.00
C ALA A 79 84.17 -43.68 65.25
N ASN A 80 83.35 -44.73 65.34
CA ASN A 80 83.37 -45.70 66.44
C ASN A 80 84.61 -46.61 66.35
N GLN A 81 85.81 -46.04 66.56
CA GLN A 81 87.05 -46.78 66.62
C GLN A 81 87.12 -47.52 67.96
N LYS A 82 87.11 -48.85 67.91
CA LYS A 82 87.44 -49.68 69.07
C LYS A 82 88.96 -49.66 69.25
N LEU A 83 89.49 -48.61 69.88
CA LEU A 83 90.90 -48.57 70.26
C LEU A 83 91.16 -49.68 71.29
N SER A 84 92.02 -50.64 70.93
CA SER A 84 92.48 -51.66 71.85
C SER A 84 93.36 -51.01 72.91
N LYS A 85 93.17 -51.34 74.19
CA LYS A 85 94.00 -50.82 75.30
C LYS A 85 95.51 -50.96 75.03
N LYS A 86 95.90 -51.98 74.25
CA LYS A 86 97.29 -52.24 73.85
C LYS A 86 97.86 -51.19 72.88
N THR A 87 97.05 -50.66 71.98
CA THR A 87 97.48 -49.62 71.00
C THR A 87 97.73 -48.30 71.70
N VAL A 88 96.84 -47.91 72.62
CA VAL A 88 96.98 -46.68 73.40
C VAL A 88 98.25 -46.71 74.27
N ILE A 89 98.55 -47.85 74.90
CA ILE A 89 99.78 -48.00 75.70
C ILE A 89 101.04 -47.94 74.82
N LYS A 90 100.99 -48.49 73.60
CA LYS A 90 102.11 -48.46 72.66
C LYS A 90 102.43 -47.04 72.21
N GLU A 91 101.42 -46.26 71.84
CA GLU A 91 101.59 -44.85 71.44
C GLU A 91 102.20 -44.02 72.59
N TYR A 92 101.75 -44.23 73.84
CA TYR A 92 102.37 -43.58 74.99
C TYR A 92 103.81 -44.00 75.26
N THR A 93 104.17 -45.25 74.97
CA THR A 93 105.53 -45.75 75.18
C THR A 93 106.50 -45.17 74.14
N GLU A 94 106.06 -45.07 72.88
CA GLU A 94 106.86 -44.48 71.79
C GLU A 94 107.16 -42.99 72.03
N GLU A 95 106.19 -42.24 72.57
CA GLU A 95 106.37 -40.84 72.91
C GLU A 95 107.41 -40.65 74.04
N ILE A 96 107.40 -41.54 75.05
CA ILE A 96 108.38 -41.52 76.15
C ILE A 96 109.81 -41.79 75.64
N ASP A 97 109.98 -42.73 74.71
CA ASP A 97 111.31 -43.06 74.15
C ASP A 97 111.84 -41.98 73.21
N ARG A 98 110.96 -41.23 72.54
CA ARG A 98 111.36 -40.04 71.76
C ARG A 98 111.90 -38.96 72.68
N LEU A 99 111.17 -38.65 73.75
CA LEU A 99 111.57 -37.63 74.74
C LEU A 99 112.90 -37.97 75.44
N LYS A 100 113.17 -39.26 75.69
CA LYS A 100 114.46 -39.70 76.27
C LYS A 100 115.64 -39.50 75.32
N ARG A 101 115.47 -39.74 74.02
CA ARG A 101 116.54 -39.55 73.01
C ARG A 101 116.93 -38.10 72.86
N ASP A 102 115.95 -37.21 72.81
CA ASP A 102 116.20 -35.77 72.69
C ASP A 102 116.95 -35.23 73.92
N LEU A 103 116.69 -35.79 75.10
CA LEU A 103 117.40 -35.46 76.35
C LEU A 103 118.86 -35.92 76.37
N MET A 104 119.17 -37.09 75.76
CA MET A 104 120.55 -37.57 75.64
C MET A 104 121.36 -36.74 74.62
N ALA A 105 120.76 -36.44 73.46
CA ALA A 105 121.41 -35.64 72.42
C ALA A 105 121.77 -34.23 72.88
N ALA A 106 120.98 -33.64 73.79
CA ALA A 106 121.29 -32.34 74.38
C ALA A 106 122.47 -32.38 75.38
N ARG A 107 122.85 -33.56 75.89
CA ARG A 107 123.81 -33.71 77.00
C ARG A 107 125.28 -33.83 76.55
N ASP A 108 125.56 -34.38 75.38
CA ASP A 108 126.94 -34.78 74.96
C ASP A 108 127.64 -33.80 74.00
N LYS A 109 127.51 -32.48 74.21
CA LYS A 109 128.13 -31.43 73.36
C LYS A 109 129.66 -31.62 73.14
N ASN A 110 130.12 -32.12 71.97
CA ASN A 110 131.45 -31.85 71.41
C ASN A 110 131.58 -32.13 69.89
N GLY A 111 132.28 -31.23 69.19
CA GLY A 111 132.42 -31.15 67.72
C GLY A 111 133.45 -32.10 67.09
N ILE A 112 133.26 -32.37 65.79
CA ILE A 112 133.84 -33.48 65.02
C ILE A 112 135.12 -33.03 64.28
N TYR A 113 136.21 -33.78 64.39
CA TYR A 113 137.40 -33.70 63.52
C TYR A 113 137.29 -34.77 62.42
N LEU A 114 137.45 -34.39 61.14
CA LEU A 114 137.43 -35.31 59.99
C LEU A 114 138.85 -35.55 59.45
N ALA A 115 139.18 -36.82 59.20
CA ALA A 115 140.44 -37.23 58.58
C ALA A 115 140.51 -36.87 57.08
N GLU A 116 141.72 -36.68 56.55
CA GLU A 116 142.00 -36.20 55.19
C GLU A 116 141.43 -37.10 54.08
N ASP A 117 141.45 -38.43 54.28
CA ASP A 117 140.80 -39.38 53.38
C ASP A 117 139.28 -39.19 53.35
N THR A 118 138.65 -38.92 54.50
CA THR A 118 137.22 -38.62 54.60
C THR A 118 136.88 -37.27 53.95
N TYR A 119 137.81 -36.30 54.00
CA TYR A 119 137.66 -35.01 53.33
C TYR A 119 137.70 -35.15 51.80
N ASN A 120 138.67 -35.89 51.26
CA ASN A 120 138.77 -36.12 49.82
C ASN A 120 137.57 -36.91 49.27
N GLU A 121 137.08 -37.91 50.00
CA GLU A 121 135.87 -38.64 49.62
C GLU A 121 134.62 -37.73 49.67
N MET A 122 134.56 -36.80 50.64
CA MET A 122 133.50 -35.81 50.74
C MET A 122 133.55 -34.78 49.59
N VAL A 123 134.75 -34.33 49.20
CA VAL A 123 134.93 -33.42 48.05
C VAL A 123 134.52 -34.11 46.75
N TYR A 124 134.92 -35.37 46.53
CA TYR A 124 134.50 -36.13 45.35
C TYR A 124 132.98 -36.33 45.30
N LYS A 125 132.35 -36.65 46.43
CA LYS A 125 130.88 -36.74 46.53
C LYS A 125 130.20 -35.39 46.32
N SER A 126 130.81 -34.30 46.76
CA SER A 126 130.32 -32.92 46.56
C SER A 126 130.40 -32.50 45.09
N GLU A 127 131.49 -32.81 44.40
CA GLU A 127 131.66 -32.57 42.95
C GLU A 127 130.68 -33.41 42.11
N ALA A 128 130.49 -34.69 42.45
CA ALA A 128 129.49 -35.53 41.81
C ALA A 128 128.06 -34.99 42.03
N ALA A 129 127.74 -34.59 43.26
CA ALA A 129 126.44 -34.03 43.61
C ALA A 129 126.19 -32.69 42.90
N THR A 130 127.19 -31.81 42.80
CA THR A 130 127.06 -30.53 42.09
C THR A 130 126.89 -30.71 40.59
N LYS A 131 127.55 -31.70 39.97
CA LYS A 131 127.32 -32.05 38.56
C LYS A 131 125.91 -32.58 38.32
N GLU A 132 125.43 -33.49 39.16
CA GLU A 132 124.05 -34.01 39.09
C GLU A 132 123.01 -32.89 39.32
N LEU A 133 123.31 -31.95 40.23
CA LEU A 133 122.47 -30.78 40.49
C LEU A 133 122.39 -29.86 39.27
N ASN A 134 123.51 -29.66 38.56
CA ASN A 134 123.55 -28.86 37.33
C ASN A 134 122.76 -29.53 36.19
N ASP A 135 122.87 -30.85 36.02
CA ASP A 135 122.11 -31.60 35.01
C ASP A 135 120.61 -31.55 35.31
N LYS A 136 120.20 -31.74 36.58
CA LYS A 136 118.80 -31.60 37.03
C LYS A 136 118.30 -30.15 36.87
N SER A 137 119.13 -29.15 37.15
CA SER A 137 118.82 -27.74 36.95
C SER A 137 118.52 -27.42 35.48
N ALA A 138 119.34 -27.92 34.56
CA ALA A 138 119.12 -27.78 33.13
C ALA A 138 117.82 -28.45 32.67
N LEU A 139 117.51 -29.66 33.18
CA LEU A 139 116.26 -30.36 32.87
C LEU A 139 115.03 -29.60 33.40
N ILE A 140 115.09 -29.06 34.63
CA ILE A 140 114.02 -28.25 35.20
C ILE A 140 113.78 -26.99 34.35
N LYS A 141 114.85 -26.37 33.84
CA LYS A 141 114.73 -25.20 32.98
C LYS A 141 114.03 -25.52 31.66
N ALA A 142 114.42 -26.62 30.99
CA ALA A 142 113.76 -27.09 29.77
C ALA A 142 112.27 -27.44 30.00
N LEU A 143 111.96 -28.15 31.10
CA LEU A 143 110.58 -28.49 31.46
C LEU A 143 109.74 -27.25 31.78
N LYS A 144 110.32 -26.23 32.42
CA LYS A 144 109.62 -24.95 32.67
C LYS A 144 109.31 -24.20 31.38
N GLU A 145 110.24 -24.19 30.42
CA GLU A 145 110.01 -23.58 29.10
C GLU A 145 108.92 -24.31 28.31
N ASP A 146 108.90 -25.64 28.34
CA ASP A 146 107.84 -26.44 27.72
C ASP A 146 106.49 -26.25 28.42
N LEU A 147 106.46 -26.16 29.75
CA LEU A 147 105.24 -25.87 30.51
C LEU A 147 104.68 -24.49 30.12
N ALA A 148 105.53 -23.46 30.01
CA ALA A 148 105.12 -22.13 29.59
C ALA A 148 104.56 -22.11 28.16
N LYS A 149 105.17 -22.85 27.23
CA LYS A 149 104.64 -23.02 25.86
C LYS A 149 103.27 -23.71 25.86
N LYS A 150 103.11 -24.78 26.65
CA LYS A 150 101.84 -25.50 26.78
C LYS A 150 100.75 -24.61 27.38
N GLU A 151 101.06 -23.86 28.43
CA GLU A 151 100.13 -22.89 29.03
C GLU A 151 99.70 -21.80 28.03
N SER A 152 100.61 -21.30 27.20
CA SER A 152 100.29 -20.33 26.14
C SER A 152 99.29 -20.92 25.13
N ILE A 153 99.55 -22.13 24.64
CA ILE A 153 98.66 -22.80 23.67
C ILE A 153 97.29 -23.10 24.32
N PHE A 154 97.27 -23.55 25.57
CA PHE A 154 96.01 -23.81 26.29
C PHE A 154 95.18 -22.53 26.45
N LYS A 155 95.81 -21.39 26.74
CA LYS A 155 95.11 -20.10 26.78
C LYS A 155 94.53 -19.71 25.43
N GLU A 156 95.32 -19.87 24.36
CA GLU A 156 94.87 -19.55 23.00
C GLU A 156 93.69 -20.43 22.55
N VAL A 157 93.77 -21.74 22.80
CA VAL A 157 92.68 -22.69 22.53
C VAL A 157 91.45 -22.36 23.38
N ALA A 158 91.62 -22.02 24.66
CA ALA A 158 90.51 -21.65 25.52
C ALA A 158 89.80 -20.37 25.04
N CYS A 159 90.55 -19.35 24.60
CA CYS A 159 89.98 -18.14 24.00
C CYS A 159 89.22 -18.46 22.70
N SER A 160 89.83 -19.22 21.80
CA SER A 160 89.19 -19.61 20.53
C SER A 160 87.91 -20.44 20.76
N LEU A 161 87.91 -21.34 21.74
CA LEU A 161 86.74 -22.14 22.10
C LEU A 161 85.61 -21.24 22.61
N ALA A 162 85.92 -20.28 23.48
CA ALA A 162 84.95 -19.33 24.02
C ALA A 162 84.35 -18.43 22.92
N GLU A 163 85.17 -17.95 21.98
CA GLU A 163 84.70 -17.20 20.81
C GLU A 163 83.75 -18.04 19.96
N ARG A 164 84.09 -19.31 19.72
CA ARG A 164 83.27 -20.20 18.91
C ARG A 164 81.95 -20.58 19.57
N GLU A 165 81.95 -20.78 20.89
CA GLU A 165 80.72 -21.00 21.68
C GLU A 165 79.79 -19.79 21.61
N GLU A 166 80.33 -18.58 21.68
CA GLU A 166 79.54 -17.35 21.57
C GLU A 166 78.96 -17.15 20.16
N GLU A 167 79.71 -17.46 19.10
CA GLU A 167 79.19 -17.46 17.73
C GLU A 167 78.09 -18.52 17.51
N LEU A 168 78.27 -19.73 18.06
CA LEU A 168 77.24 -20.78 18.05
C LEU A 168 75.98 -20.32 18.78
N ARG A 169 76.13 -19.63 19.91
CA ARG A 169 75.00 -19.08 20.67
C ARG A 169 74.25 -18.01 19.87
N ARG A 170 74.97 -17.10 19.19
CA ARG A 170 74.37 -16.06 18.34
C ARG A 170 73.61 -16.66 17.15
N THR A 171 74.26 -17.55 16.41
CA THR A 171 73.65 -18.22 15.25
C THR A 171 72.44 -19.08 15.65
N ALA A 172 72.48 -19.74 16.80
CA ALA A 172 71.33 -20.47 17.34
C ALA A 172 70.15 -19.54 17.68
N ASN A 173 70.43 -18.36 18.23
CA ASN A 173 69.40 -17.37 18.55
C ASN A 173 68.78 -16.79 17.26
N ASP A 174 69.60 -16.42 16.28
CA ASP A 174 69.16 -15.92 14.98
C ASP A 174 68.31 -16.96 14.23
N LEU A 175 68.71 -18.24 14.28
CA LEU A 175 67.92 -19.34 13.73
C LEU A 175 66.56 -19.49 14.43
N GLY A 176 66.51 -19.31 15.75
CA GLY A 176 65.28 -19.31 16.53
C GLY A 176 64.34 -18.17 16.13
N GLN A 177 64.89 -16.97 15.99
CA GLN A 177 64.15 -15.78 15.60
C GLN A 177 63.59 -15.89 14.17
N THR A 178 64.43 -16.27 13.20
CA THR A 178 64.01 -16.48 11.81
C THR A 178 62.95 -17.59 11.68
N ARG A 179 63.04 -18.68 12.46
CA ARG A 179 61.97 -19.70 12.51
C ARG A 179 60.65 -19.14 13.06
N SER A 180 60.70 -18.30 14.09
CA SER A 180 59.52 -17.65 14.66
C SER A 180 58.86 -16.72 13.63
N GLU A 181 59.66 -15.88 12.96
CA GLU A 181 59.20 -14.99 11.90
C GLU A 181 58.61 -15.76 10.72
N LEU A 182 59.25 -16.86 10.30
CA LEU A 182 58.72 -17.73 9.25
C LEU A 182 57.38 -18.36 9.64
N SER A 183 57.22 -18.79 10.89
CA SER A 183 55.96 -19.32 11.41
C SER A 183 54.86 -18.24 11.40
N ASN A 184 55.19 -17.03 11.83
CA ASN A 184 54.26 -15.89 11.85
C ASN A 184 53.83 -15.47 10.44
N THR A 185 54.78 -15.36 9.51
CA THR A 185 54.50 -15.03 8.11
C THR A 185 53.65 -16.11 7.43
N LYS A 186 53.94 -17.40 7.67
CA LYS A 186 53.12 -18.53 7.16
C LYS A 186 51.70 -18.50 7.71
N ARG A 187 51.53 -18.15 8.99
CA ARG A 187 50.21 -17.95 9.61
C ARG A 187 49.47 -16.77 8.99
N SER A 188 50.14 -15.64 8.81
CA SER A 188 49.55 -14.44 8.17
C SER A 188 49.16 -14.71 6.72
N LEU A 189 50.02 -15.39 5.95
CA LEU A 189 49.74 -15.78 4.57
C LEU A 189 48.50 -16.69 4.49
N SER A 190 48.39 -17.66 5.39
CA SER A 190 47.22 -18.56 5.44
C SER A 190 45.92 -17.80 5.77
N LYS A 191 45.98 -16.83 6.69
CA LYS A 191 44.85 -15.94 7.00
C LYS A 191 44.47 -15.09 5.79
N THR A 192 45.44 -14.49 5.10
CA THR A 192 45.20 -13.65 3.91
C THR A 192 44.62 -14.48 2.77
N LYS A 193 45.16 -15.68 2.52
CA LYS A 193 44.64 -16.60 1.50
C LYS A 193 43.18 -16.99 1.78
N ARG A 194 42.84 -17.27 3.04
CA ARG A 194 41.46 -17.53 3.45
C ARG A 194 40.54 -16.32 3.19
N ARG A 195 40.94 -15.12 3.64
CA ARG A 195 40.18 -13.88 3.39
C ARG A 195 39.99 -13.60 1.89
N TYR A 196 40.98 -13.90 1.07
CA TYR A 196 40.89 -13.75 -0.37
C TYR A 196 39.82 -14.68 -0.97
N VAL A 197 39.81 -15.95 -0.58
CA VAL A 197 38.80 -16.91 -1.05
C VAL A 197 37.41 -16.49 -0.59
N GLU A 198 37.24 -16.11 0.67
CA GLU A 198 35.96 -15.60 1.21
C GLU A 198 35.49 -14.37 0.42
N LYS A 199 36.38 -13.39 0.20
CA LYS A 199 36.05 -12.17 -0.54
C LYS A 199 35.73 -12.45 -2.01
N LYS A 200 36.39 -13.41 -2.65
CA LYS A 200 36.10 -13.82 -4.03
C LYS A 200 34.68 -14.36 -4.17
N VAL A 201 34.26 -15.25 -3.25
CA VAL A 201 32.89 -15.80 -3.24
C VAL A 201 31.86 -14.69 -3.02
N ILE A 202 32.12 -13.76 -2.09
CA ILE A 202 31.25 -12.60 -1.84
C ILE A 202 31.13 -11.74 -3.10
N LEU A 203 32.24 -11.49 -3.81
CA LEU A 203 32.25 -10.70 -5.02
C LEU A 203 31.44 -11.36 -6.14
N GLU A 204 31.56 -12.67 -6.32
CA GLU A 204 30.78 -13.44 -7.30
C GLU A 204 29.27 -13.37 -7.00
N HIS A 205 28.88 -13.43 -5.73
CA HIS A 205 27.48 -13.24 -5.32
C HIS A 205 26.99 -11.81 -5.57
N HIS A 206 27.80 -10.79 -5.25
CA HIS A 206 27.44 -9.40 -5.54
C HIS A 206 27.26 -9.14 -7.04
N LEU A 207 28.15 -9.69 -7.88
CA LEU A 207 28.07 -9.56 -9.33
C LEU A 207 26.74 -10.12 -9.87
N ARG A 208 26.34 -11.32 -9.43
CA ARG A 208 25.04 -11.90 -9.83
C ARG A 208 23.86 -11.06 -9.38
N THR A 209 23.91 -10.54 -8.15
CA THR A 209 22.83 -9.68 -7.64
C THR A 209 22.75 -8.38 -8.45
N GLU A 210 23.89 -7.79 -8.81
CA GLU A 210 23.95 -6.59 -9.66
C GLU A 210 23.38 -6.85 -11.06
N GLU A 211 23.73 -7.99 -11.68
CA GLU A 211 23.17 -8.43 -12.96
C GLU A 211 21.65 -8.61 -12.88
N MET A 212 21.15 -9.26 -11.82
CA MET A 212 19.70 -9.44 -11.60
C MET A 212 18.97 -8.11 -11.40
N LEU A 213 19.51 -7.22 -10.54
CA LEU A 213 18.92 -5.91 -10.28
C LEU A 213 18.91 -5.04 -11.54
N THR A 214 19.99 -5.09 -12.34
CA THR A 214 20.08 -4.37 -13.61
C THR A 214 19.09 -4.91 -14.62
N GLY A 215 18.88 -6.24 -14.64
CA GLY A 215 17.83 -6.87 -15.44
C GLY A 215 16.44 -6.40 -15.05
N GLN A 216 16.10 -6.43 -13.76
CA GLN A 216 14.82 -5.95 -13.23
C GLN A 216 14.61 -4.46 -13.50
N ALA A 217 15.66 -3.64 -13.38
CA ALA A 217 15.58 -2.21 -13.69
C ALA A 217 15.26 -1.98 -15.17
N LYS A 218 15.84 -2.76 -16.09
CA LYS A 218 15.50 -2.70 -17.53
C LYS A 218 14.07 -3.11 -17.80
N GLU A 219 13.57 -4.17 -17.16
CA GLU A 219 12.17 -4.58 -17.28
C GLU A 219 11.22 -3.48 -16.80
N LEU A 220 11.52 -2.85 -15.66
CA LEU A 220 10.74 -1.74 -15.14
C LEU A 220 10.74 -0.53 -16.09
N ILE A 221 11.90 -0.19 -16.68
CA ILE A 221 11.99 0.88 -17.68
C ILE A 221 11.09 0.57 -18.88
N ASN A 222 11.15 -0.65 -19.43
CA ASN A 222 10.31 -1.05 -20.55
C ASN A 222 8.80 -0.96 -20.21
N VAL A 223 8.42 -1.35 -19.00
CA VAL A 223 7.03 -1.22 -18.53
C VAL A 223 6.62 0.26 -18.43
N VAL A 224 7.49 1.12 -17.89
CA VAL A 224 7.24 2.56 -17.80
C VAL A 224 7.12 3.20 -19.19
N GLU A 225 7.98 2.83 -20.14
CA GLU A 225 7.89 3.27 -21.53
C GLU A 225 6.55 2.86 -22.16
N THR A 226 6.17 1.59 -22.01
CA THR A 226 4.88 1.07 -22.51
C THR A 226 3.69 1.82 -21.91
N VAL A 227 3.69 2.04 -20.60
CA VAL A 227 2.62 2.80 -19.91
C VAL A 227 2.58 4.26 -20.37
N THR A 228 3.75 4.85 -20.66
CA THR A 228 3.84 6.21 -21.18
C THR A 228 3.25 6.29 -22.59
N GLU A 229 3.56 5.32 -23.45
CA GLU A 229 2.97 5.21 -24.79
C GLU A 229 1.44 5.03 -24.74
N ASP A 230 0.96 4.13 -23.89
CA ASP A 230 -0.48 3.90 -23.68
C ASP A 230 -1.19 5.17 -23.16
N THR A 231 -0.55 5.88 -22.22
CA THR A 231 -1.08 7.14 -21.66
C THR A 231 -1.14 8.24 -22.72
N ASN A 232 -0.11 8.36 -23.55
CA ASN A 232 -0.10 9.29 -24.68
C ASN A 232 -1.20 8.93 -25.70
N GLY A 233 -1.35 7.66 -26.04
CA GLY A 233 -2.43 7.20 -26.93
C GLY A 233 -3.83 7.46 -26.37
N LEU A 234 -4.01 7.37 -25.05
CA LEU A 234 -5.25 7.75 -24.38
C LEU A 234 -5.48 9.27 -24.46
N HIS A 235 -4.45 10.08 -24.21
CA HIS A 235 -4.53 11.53 -24.36
C HIS A 235 -4.92 11.94 -25.79
N ASP A 236 -4.29 11.35 -26.81
CA ASP A 236 -4.65 11.57 -28.22
C ASP A 236 -6.10 11.19 -28.52
N THR A 237 -6.62 10.15 -27.86
CA THR A 237 -8.02 9.72 -28.03
C THR A 237 -8.98 10.68 -27.34
N VAL A 238 -8.63 11.17 -26.16
CA VAL A 238 -9.40 12.20 -25.43
C VAL A 238 -9.44 13.50 -26.22
N ASP A 239 -8.32 13.94 -26.78
CA ASP A 239 -8.26 15.17 -27.57
C ASP A 239 -9.05 15.05 -28.88
N ARG A 240 -8.94 13.92 -29.58
CA ARG A 240 -9.81 13.61 -30.74
C ARG A 240 -11.29 13.66 -30.37
N ARG A 241 -11.68 13.10 -29.22
CA ARG A 241 -13.08 13.12 -28.75
C ARG A 241 -13.53 14.54 -28.41
N ARG A 242 -12.68 15.34 -27.75
CA ARG A 242 -12.97 16.75 -27.45
C ARG A 242 -13.15 17.57 -28.72
N GLU A 243 -12.32 17.37 -29.74
CA GLU A 243 -12.51 18.02 -31.04
C GLU A 243 -13.84 17.64 -31.69
N LEU A 244 -14.20 16.36 -31.70
CA LEU A 244 -15.48 15.90 -32.22
C LEU A 244 -16.67 16.50 -31.45
N ASP A 245 -16.60 16.53 -30.12
CA ASP A 245 -17.65 17.13 -29.29
C ASP A 245 -17.78 18.64 -29.56
N ASN A 246 -16.67 19.35 -29.72
CA ASN A 246 -16.68 20.76 -30.10
C ASN A 246 -17.29 20.99 -31.49
N ARG A 247 -16.95 20.14 -32.47
CA ARG A 247 -17.56 20.21 -33.82
C ARG A 247 -19.06 19.89 -33.77
N ASN A 248 -19.47 18.87 -33.02
CA ASN A 248 -20.88 18.50 -32.85
C ASN A 248 -21.67 19.60 -32.14
N LYS A 249 -21.08 20.22 -31.11
CA LYS A 249 -21.67 21.36 -30.41
C LYS A 249 -21.86 22.54 -31.37
N SER A 250 -20.83 22.93 -32.11
CA SER A 250 -20.93 24.00 -33.11
C SER A 250 -21.95 23.69 -34.21
N ALA A 251 -22.01 22.46 -34.70
CA ALA A 251 -23.01 22.04 -35.69
C ALA A 251 -24.44 22.11 -35.13
N SER A 252 -24.63 21.74 -33.86
CA SER A 252 -25.93 21.82 -33.18
C SER A 252 -26.34 23.27 -32.94
N GLU A 253 -25.43 24.13 -32.49
CA GLU A 253 -25.67 25.57 -32.35
C GLU A 253 -26.07 26.20 -33.69
N GLN A 254 -25.33 25.93 -34.77
CA GLN A 254 -25.67 26.39 -36.11
C GLN A 254 -27.02 25.86 -36.60
N PHE A 255 -27.38 24.61 -36.27
CA PHE A 255 -28.69 24.07 -36.63
C PHE A 255 -29.82 24.78 -35.88
N VAL A 256 -29.64 25.01 -34.57
CA VAL A 256 -30.61 25.75 -33.74
C VAL A 256 -30.79 27.17 -34.27
N ASP A 257 -29.71 27.87 -34.62
CA ASP A 257 -29.77 29.22 -35.18
C ASP A 257 -30.49 29.22 -36.54
N ARG A 258 -30.17 28.29 -37.45
CA ARG A 258 -30.89 28.17 -38.74
C ARG A 258 -32.39 27.90 -38.56
N VAL A 259 -32.76 27.04 -37.61
CA VAL A 259 -34.17 26.74 -37.32
C VAL A 259 -34.86 27.96 -36.72
N ARG A 260 -34.19 28.68 -35.80
CA ARG A 260 -34.70 29.92 -35.22
C ARG A 260 -34.96 30.96 -36.29
N ASP A 261 -34.02 31.20 -37.19
CA ASP A 261 -34.17 32.17 -38.29
C ASP A 261 -35.34 31.79 -39.21
N ARG A 262 -35.47 30.49 -39.52
CA ARG A 262 -36.59 30.00 -40.34
C ARG A 262 -37.94 30.17 -39.65
N ILE A 263 -38.03 29.88 -38.35
CA ILE A 263 -39.25 30.09 -37.56
C ILE A 263 -39.60 31.58 -37.51
N GLN A 264 -38.62 32.47 -37.29
CA GLN A 264 -38.85 33.92 -37.29
C GLN A 264 -39.36 34.41 -38.66
N SER A 265 -38.79 33.93 -39.76
CA SER A 265 -39.28 34.22 -41.11
C SER A 265 -40.72 33.75 -41.30
N ILE A 266 -41.05 32.52 -40.90
CA ILE A 266 -42.41 31.98 -41.00
C ILE A 266 -43.38 32.79 -40.12
N GLN A 267 -42.99 33.16 -38.90
CA GLN A 267 -43.80 33.99 -38.01
C GLN A 267 -44.09 35.36 -38.65
N HIS A 268 -43.09 35.97 -39.29
CA HIS A 268 -43.25 37.23 -40.01
C HIS A 268 -44.21 37.09 -41.20
N ASP A 269 -44.05 36.04 -42.01
CA ASP A 269 -44.91 35.79 -43.17
C ASP A 269 -46.37 35.47 -42.76
N VAL A 270 -46.57 34.68 -41.70
CA VAL A 270 -47.89 34.41 -41.12
C VAL A 270 -48.50 35.68 -40.53
N GLY A 271 -47.70 36.53 -39.88
CA GLY A 271 -48.14 37.83 -39.38
C GLY A 271 -48.67 38.72 -40.50
N LYS A 272 -47.91 38.85 -41.59
CA LYS A 272 -48.36 39.57 -42.80
C LYS A 272 -49.64 38.99 -43.39
N MET A 273 -49.73 37.66 -43.52
CA MET A 273 -50.94 36.99 -44.02
C MET A 273 -52.15 37.29 -43.12
N ALA A 274 -51.97 37.26 -41.80
CA ALA A 274 -53.03 37.59 -40.85
C ALA A 274 -53.48 39.06 -40.97
N GLU A 275 -52.54 40.00 -41.14
CA GLU A 275 -52.85 41.41 -41.41
C GLU A 275 -53.62 41.58 -42.73
N GLU A 276 -53.22 40.88 -43.80
CA GLU A 276 -53.94 40.91 -45.08
C GLU A 276 -55.34 40.30 -44.98
N CYS A 277 -55.51 39.15 -44.31
CA CYS A 277 -56.81 38.55 -44.05
C CYS A 277 -57.71 39.47 -43.22
N ASN A 278 -57.17 40.13 -42.19
CA ASN A 278 -57.91 41.10 -41.40
C ASN A 278 -58.34 42.30 -42.24
N ARG A 279 -57.44 42.85 -43.07
CA ARG A 279 -57.77 43.94 -44.00
C ARG A 279 -58.89 43.53 -44.96
N LEU A 280 -58.78 42.36 -45.58
CA LEU A 280 -59.81 41.83 -46.49
C LEU A 280 -61.15 41.64 -45.78
N THR A 281 -61.14 41.17 -44.54
CA THR A 281 -62.35 41.00 -43.72
C THR A 281 -63.00 42.36 -43.41
N VAL A 282 -62.19 43.38 -43.07
CA VAL A 282 -62.68 44.75 -42.86
C VAL A 282 -63.28 45.30 -44.15
N ASP A 283 -62.59 45.18 -45.28
CA ASP A 283 -63.07 45.64 -46.59
C ASP A 283 -64.39 44.94 -46.98
N MET A 284 -64.49 43.64 -46.74
CA MET A 284 -65.70 42.85 -47.01
C MET A 284 -66.87 43.25 -46.09
N ASN A 285 -66.60 43.51 -44.81
CA ASN A 285 -67.62 44.01 -43.88
C ASN A 285 -68.14 45.39 -44.29
N VAL A 286 -67.25 46.32 -44.68
CA VAL A 286 -67.64 47.64 -45.19
C VAL A 286 -68.48 47.50 -46.46
N GLY A 287 -68.08 46.61 -47.38
CA GLY A 287 -68.85 46.30 -48.58
C GLY A 287 -70.23 45.71 -48.27
N TRP A 288 -70.31 44.78 -47.31
CA TRP A 288 -71.56 44.17 -46.86
C TRP A 288 -72.50 45.18 -46.21
N GLU A 289 -71.96 46.07 -45.38
CA GLU A 289 -72.73 47.11 -44.69
C GLU A 289 -73.29 48.13 -45.68
N SER A 290 -72.50 48.52 -46.70
CA SER A 290 -72.96 49.34 -47.81
C SER A 290 -74.06 48.66 -48.64
N TYR A 291 -73.90 47.37 -48.95
CA TYR A 291 -74.93 46.59 -49.65
C TYR A 291 -76.23 46.50 -48.84
N ASN A 292 -76.15 46.23 -47.54
CA ASN A 292 -77.33 46.22 -46.66
C ASN A 292 -78.02 47.57 -46.61
N GLN A 293 -77.26 48.66 -46.54
CA GLN A 293 -77.84 50.02 -46.56
C GLN A 293 -78.57 50.30 -47.88
N GLN A 294 -78.03 49.85 -49.02
CA GLN A 294 -78.72 49.92 -50.31
C GLN A 294 -79.99 49.06 -50.35
N GLN A 295 -79.95 47.83 -49.82
CA GLN A 295 -81.13 46.97 -49.73
C GLN A 295 -82.21 47.56 -48.83
N GLU A 296 -81.84 48.18 -47.71
CA GLU A 296 -82.78 48.85 -46.82
C GLU A 296 -83.43 50.08 -47.48
N GLN A 297 -82.64 50.88 -48.22
CA GLN A 297 -83.17 51.97 -49.04
C GLN A 297 -84.17 51.46 -50.08
N LEU A 298 -83.81 50.44 -50.85
CA LEU A 298 -84.69 49.84 -51.86
C LEU A 298 -85.96 49.26 -51.24
N HIS A 299 -85.86 48.60 -50.09
CA HIS A 299 -87.01 48.09 -49.36
C HIS A 299 -87.94 49.23 -48.92
N ASN A 300 -87.38 50.32 -48.39
CA ASN A 300 -88.14 51.49 -47.99
C ASN A 300 -88.83 52.19 -49.18
N GLU A 301 -88.15 52.31 -50.32
CA GLU A 301 -88.73 52.80 -51.57
C GLU A 301 -89.88 51.90 -52.04
N THR A 302 -89.68 50.58 -52.05
CA THR A 302 -90.70 49.60 -52.45
C THR A 302 -91.92 49.68 -51.51
N LYS A 303 -91.69 49.82 -50.21
CA LYS A 303 -92.74 49.99 -49.20
C LYS A 303 -93.51 51.30 -49.39
N ALA A 304 -92.83 52.39 -49.74
CA ALA A 304 -93.45 53.67 -50.08
C ALA A 304 -94.29 53.57 -51.37
N HIS A 305 -93.81 52.84 -52.38
CA HIS A 305 -94.60 52.57 -53.58
C HIS A 305 -95.85 51.73 -53.28
N LEU A 306 -95.74 50.72 -52.42
CA LEU A 306 -96.88 49.91 -51.96
C LEU A 306 -97.93 50.76 -51.21
N SER A 307 -97.52 51.63 -50.29
CA SER A 307 -98.45 52.50 -49.57
C SER A 307 -99.13 53.53 -50.48
N ALA A 308 -98.41 54.05 -51.47
CA ALA A 308 -98.99 54.90 -52.51
C ALA A 308 -100.04 54.14 -53.33
N LEU A 309 -99.75 52.90 -53.74
CA LEU A 309 -100.69 52.05 -54.47
C LEU A 309 -101.93 51.70 -53.62
N GLU A 310 -101.77 51.37 -52.34
CA GLU A 310 -102.89 51.17 -51.41
C GLU A 310 -103.77 52.42 -51.31
N THR A 311 -103.18 53.60 -51.28
CA THR A 311 -103.91 54.88 -51.22
C THR A 311 -104.70 55.12 -52.49
N VAL A 312 -104.10 54.88 -53.66
CA VAL A 312 -104.77 54.97 -54.97
C VAL A 312 -105.90 53.96 -55.07
N ASN A 313 -105.69 52.72 -54.66
CA ASN A 313 -106.71 51.68 -54.70
C ASN A 313 -107.90 52.01 -53.78
N ARG A 314 -107.61 52.54 -52.58
CA ARG A 314 -108.66 53.01 -51.64
C ARG A 314 -109.45 54.19 -52.20
N SER A 315 -108.79 55.12 -52.90
CA SER A 315 -109.44 56.23 -53.60
C SER A 315 -110.34 55.77 -54.75
N LEU A 316 -109.88 54.82 -55.57
CA LEU A 316 -110.65 54.20 -56.65
C LEU A 316 -111.87 53.45 -56.13
N LEU A 317 -111.74 52.71 -55.04
CA LEU A 317 -112.87 52.06 -54.36
C LEU A 317 -113.90 53.07 -53.87
N GLN A 318 -113.46 54.20 -53.32
CA GLN A 318 -114.35 55.27 -52.87
C GLN A 318 -115.06 55.97 -54.05
N GLN A 319 -114.34 56.22 -55.15
CA GLN A 319 -114.93 56.74 -56.40
C GLN A 319 -115.96 55.78 -57.00
N ASN A 320 -115.70 54.48 -56.99
CA ASN A 320 -116.67 53.49 -57.45
C ASN A 320 -117.91 53.46 -56.55
N ALA A 321 -117.75 53.56 -55.23
CA ALA A 321 -118.87 53.59 -54.30
C ALA A 321 -119.80 54.80 -54.54
N THR A 322 -119.24 55.99 -54.72
CA THR A 322 -120.03 57.20 -55.04
C THR A 322 -120.70 57.12 -56.41
N LEU A 323 -120.05 56.49 -57.40
CA LEU A 323 -120.66 56.28 -58.72
C LEU A 323 -121.86 55.34 -58.65
N VAL A 324 -121.76 54.25 -57.86
CA VAL A 324 -122.87 53.32 -57.63
C VAL A 324 -124.02 53.99 -56.88
N GLU A 325 -123.75 54.82 -55.87
CA GLU A 325 -124.78 55.61 -55.17
C GLU A 325 -125.47 56.61 -56.10
N ALA A 326 -124.70 57.36 -56.91
CA ALA A 326 -125.25 58.31 -57.87
C ALA A 326 -126.14 57.63 -58.92
N PHE A 327 -125.72 56.46 -59.43
CA PHE A 327 -126.50 55.65 -60.35
C PHE A 327 -127.79 55.13 -59.71
N LYS A 328 -127.73 54.70 -58.45
CA LYS A 328 -128.91 54.23 -57.70
C LYS A 328 -129.96 55.32 -57.55
N ALA A 329 -129.55 56.54 -57.20
CA ALA A 329 -130.44 57.69 -57.04
C ALA A 329 -131.16 58.08 -58.34
N THR A 330 -130.44 58.12 -59.48
CA THR A 330 -131.06 58.44 -60.78
C THR A 330 -132.05 57.36 -61.23
N MET A 331 -131.78 56.11 -60.90
CA MET A 331 -132.63 54.99 -61.28
C MET A 331 -133.92 54.93 -60.43
N GLU A 332 -133.85 55.31 -59.15
CA GLU A 332 -135.04 55.51 -58.29
C GLU A 332 -135.95 56.63 -58.83
N GLU A 333 -135.37 57.77 -59.21
CA GLU A 333 -136.13 58.90 -59.76
C GLU A 333 -136.84 58.54 -61.08
N SER A 334 -136.17 57.81 -61.99
CA SER A 334 -136.79 57.33 -63.24
C SER A 334 -137.89 56.28 -63.04
N MET A 335 -137.81 55.48 -61.98
CA MET A 335 -138.80 54.45 -61.65
C MET A 335 -140.09 55.07 -61.09
N ASP A 336 -139.99 56.10 -60.27
CA ASP A 336 -141.18 56.78 -59.72
C ASP A 336 -141.94 57.57 -60.78
N VAL A 337 -141.25 58.22 -61.73
CA VAL A 337 -141.91 58.90 -62.87
C VAL A 337 -142.71 57.90 -63.72
N ARG A 338 -142.16 56.71 -64.01
CA ARG A 338 -142.86 55.66 -64.76
C ARG A 338 -144.04 55.06 -63.99
N ARG A 339 -143.92 54.94 -62.67
CA ARG A 339 -144.99 54.40 -61.81
C ARG A 339 -146.22 55.34 -61.83
N ASP A 340 -146.00 56.65 -61.81
CA ASP A 340 -147.08 57.65 -61.90
C ASP A 340 -147.77 57.71 -63.28
N GLU A 341 -147.02 57.49 -64.37
CA GLU A 341 -147.61 57.39 -65.73
C GLU A 341 -148.54 56.18 -65.88
N ILE A 342 -148.16 55.02 -65.33
CA ILE A 342 -148.97 53.78 -65.40
C ILE A 342 -150.29 53.94 -64.63
N LEU A 343 -150.27 54.60 -63.48
CA LEU A 343 -151.47 54.84 -62.67
C LEU A 343 -152.51 55.72 -63.40
N ARG A 344 -152.07 56.74 -64.15
CA ARG A 344 -152.99 57.55 -64.96
C ARG A 344 -153.63 56.76 -66.10
N PHE A 345 -152.86 55.88 -66.74
CA PHE A 345 -153.35 55.06 -67.87
C PHE A 345 -154.42 54.05 -67.43
N LEU A 346 -154.27 53.46 -66.24
CA LEU A 346 -155.25 52.52 -65.68
C LEU A 346 -156.60 53.17 -65.37
N ALA A 347 -156.60 54.39 -64.81
CA ALA A 347 -157.84 55.13 -64.54
C ALA A 347 -158.66 55.42 -65.82
N GLN A 348 -157.97 55.65 -66.94
CA GLN A 348 -158.61 55.96 -68.23
C GLN A 348 -159.23 54.71 -68.89
N ILE A 349 -158.65 53.53 -68.66
CA ILE A 349 -159.19 52.23 -69.12
C ILE A 349 -160.46 51.85 -68.34
N GLU A 350 -160.52 52.13 -67.04
CA GLU A 350 -161.71 51.84 -66.23
C GLU A 350 -162.93 52.65 -66.65
N GLN A 351 -162.73 53.93 -67.00
CA GLN A 351 -163.81 54.81 -67.45
C GLN A 351 -164.37 54.38 -68.82
N SER A 352 -163.52 53.94 -69.75
CA SER A 352 -163.95 53.45 -71.06
C SER A 352 -164.66 52.09 -70.99
N ARG A 353 -164.27 51.20 -70.07
CA ARG A 353 -164.98 49.93 -69.81
C ARG A 353 -166.43 50.14 -69.36
N GLY A 354 -166.66 51.14 -68.50
CA GLY A 354 -168.01 51.47 -68.00
C GLY A 354 -168.98 51.92 -69.09
N ALA A 355 -168.50 52.75 -70.03
CA ALA A 355 -169.30 53.25 -71.15
C ALA A 355 -169.67 52.15 -72.16
N LEU A 356 -168.76 51.19 -72.39
CA LEU A 356 -168.99 50.08 -73.33
C LEU A 356 -170.07 49.12 -72.83
N MET A 357 -170.09 48.83 -71.52
CA MET A 357 -171.05 47.88 -70.95
C MET A 357 -172.50 48.37 -71.06
N GLN A 358 -172.77 49.67 -70.90
CA GLN A 358 -174.12 50.24 -71.04
C GLN A 358 -174.65 50.21 -72.48
N SER A 359 -173.76 50.28 -73.48
CA SER A 359 -174.13 50.18 -74.90
C SER A 359 -174.51 48.75 -75.31
N PHE A 360 -173.83 47.74 -74.74
CA PHE A 360 -174.03 46.34 -75.10
C PHE A 360 -175.36 45.77 -74.57
N THR A 361 -175.80 46.17 -73.37
CA THR A 361 -177.09 45.72 -72.82
C THR A 361 -178.29 46.26 -73.59
N GLY A 362 -178.23 47.50 -74.11
CA GLY A 362 -179.32 48.10 -74.87
C GLY A 362 -179.51 47.52 -76.29
N THR A 363 -178.47 46.92 -76.87
CA THR A 363 -178.53 46.30 -78.20
C THR A 363 -179.05 44.86 -78.16
N MET A 364 -178.79 44.12 -77.07
CA MET A 364 -179.20 42.72 -76.92
C MET A 364 -180.73 42.57 -76.72
N GLU A 365 -181.39 43.53 -76.08
CA GLU A 365 -182.86 43.52 -75.89
C GLU A 365 -183.63 43.72 -77.21
N LYS A 366 -183.10 44.52 -78.14
CA LYS A 366 -183.72 44.74 -79.45
C LYS A 366 -183.64 43.52 -80.37
N LEU A 367 -182.60 42.70 -80.24
CA LEU A 367 -182.43 41.49 -81.05
C LEU A 367 -183.41 40.38 -80.65
N LYS A 368 -183.72 40.27 -79.36
CA LYS A 368 -184.63 39.25 -78.81
C LYS A 368 -186.06 39.38 -79.35
N LEU A 369 -186.56 40.61 -79.48
CA LEU A 369 -187.90 40.89 -80.00
C LEU A 369 -188.05 40.61 -81.51
N GLY A 370 -186.95 40.66 -82.28
CA GLY A 370 -186.96 40.42 -83.72
C GLY A 370 -187.04 38.95 -84.11
N ILE A 371 -186.36 38.06 -83.38
CA ILE A 371 -186.30 36.62 -83.71
C ILE A 371 -187.65 35.93 -83.45
N GLN A 372 -188.42 36.42 -82.47
CA GLN A 372 -189.67 35.79 -82.09
C GLN A 372 -190.79 36.00 -83.12
N SER A 373 -190.77 37.08 -83.91
CA SER A 373 -191.77 37.29 -84.97
C SER A 373 -191.49 36.48 -86.24
N THR A 374 -190.25 36.01 -86.43
CA THR A 374 -189.87 35.29 -87.66
C THR A 374 -190.19 33.80 -87.60
N LEU A 375 -190.25 33.22 -86.39
CA LEU A 375 -190.51 31.80 -86.20
C LEU A 375 -191.97 31.43 -86.45
N ASP A 376 -192.91 32.29 -86.05
CA ASP A 376 -194.34 31.98 -86.15
C ASP A 376 -194.85 32.02 -87.60
N ALA A 377 -194.25 32.85 -88.46
CA ALA A 377 -194.60 32.93 -89.87
C ALA A 377 -194.21 31.67 -90.67
N GLN A 378 -193.19 30.92 -90.24
CA GLN A 378 -192.75 29.70 -90.94
C GLN A 378 -193.64 28.49 -90.65
N PHE A 379 -194.22 28.39 -89.46
CA PHE A 379 -195.08 27.25 -89.12
C PHE A 379 -196.39 27.22 -89.92
N GLU A 380 -196.89 28.38 -90.32
CA GLU A 380 -198.15 28.50 -91.07
C GLU A 380 -198.00 28.11 -92.56
N GLN A 381 -196.77 28.15 -93.08
CA GLN A 381 -196.47 27.82 -94.47
C GLN A 381 -196.35 26.30 -94.70
N THR A 382 -195.82 25.56 -93.72
CA THR A 382 -195.62 24.11 -93.82
C THR A 382 -196.94 23.33 -93.74
N ARG A 383 -197.96 23.86 -93.04
CA ARG A 383 -199.25 23.18 -92.90
C ARG A 383 -200.06 23.18 -94.20
N LYS A 384 -200.01 24.26 -94.98
CA LYS A 384 -200.70 24.37 -96.28
C LYS A 384 -200.10 23.50 -97.40
N GLN A 385 -198.91 22.94 -97.21
CA GLN A 385 -198.31 21.99 -98.16
C GLN A 385 -198.81 20.57 -97.93
N PHE A 386 -199.23 20.21 -96.71
CA PHE A 386 -199.71 18.86 -96.41
C PHE A 386 -201.13 18.61 -96.95
N ASP A 387 -201.98 19.65 -96.97
CA ASP A 387 -203.36 19.57 -97.48
C ASP A 387 -203.47 19.34 -99.01
N ARG A 388 -202.35 19.39 -99.75
CA ARG A 388 -202.34 19.18 -101.22
C ARG A 388 -201.92 17.77 -101.66
N MET A 389 -201.59 16.88 -100.73
CA MET A 389 -200.96 15.59 -101.06
C MET A 389 -201.88 14.36 -100.87
N ILE A 390 -203.14 14.53 -100.45
CA ILE A 390 -204.12 13.43 -100.29
C ILE A 390 -205.42 13.75 -101.06
N GLU A 391 -205.27 14.12 -102.33
CA GLU A 391 -206.30 13.96 -103.37
C GLU A 391 -205.75 13.08 -104.51
N HIS A 392 -205.14 11.95 -104.13
CA HIS A 392 -205.01 10.79 -105.00
C HIS A 392 -205.10 9.47 -104.23
#